data_AF-A0A415MCX4-F1
#
_entry.id   AF-A0A415MCX4-F1
#
_cell.length_a   1.000
_cell.length_b   1.000
_cell.length_c   1.000
_cell.angle_alpha   90.00
_cell.angle_beta   90.00
_cell.angle_gamma   90.00
#
_symmetry.space_group_name_H-M   'P 1'
#
loop_
_entity.id
_entity.type
_entity.pdbx_description
1 polymer ?
#
loop_
_entity_poly.entity_id
_entity_poly.type
_entity_poly.pdbx_seq_one_letter_code
_entity_poly.pdbx_strand_id
1 'polypeptide(L)'
;MEDAVKVIKRKFKHMKGFELHKVYFVDDEFSESTLQAVNAKGKKQGWTEKFTQVVYFQTDFQTPIKESDINNPEWEANTEYIHYGWTLARSDGGKWRIISEGY
;
A
#
# COMPACT_ATOMS: atom_id res chain seq x y z
N MET A 1 -2.08 -6.80 -12.24
CA MET A 1 -2.96 -5.94 -11.44
C MET A 1 -3.59 -6.69 -10.26
N GLU A 2 -4.30 -7.81 -10.46
CA GLU A 2 -4.92 -8.58 -9.36
C GLU A 2 -3.95 -8.98 -8.24
N ASP A 3 -2.73 -9.38 -8.58
CA ASP A 3 -1.73 -9.77 -7.58
C ASP A 3 -1.28 -8.61 -6.69
N ALA A 4 -1.31 -7.37 -7.19
CA ALA A 4 -1.04 -6.18 -6.39
C ALA A 4 -2.19 -5.93 -5.39
N VAL A 5 -3.44 -6.06 -5.85
CA VAL A 5 -4.63 -5.97 -4.98
C VAL A 5 -4.60 -7.05 -3.90
N LYS A 6 -4.14 -8.28 -4.21
CA LYS A 6 -3.97 -9.35 -3.21
C LYS A 6 -2.97 -8.97 -2.11
N VAL A 7 -1.93 -8.18 -2.41
CA VAL A 7 -0.98 -7.70 -1.39
C VAL A 7 -1.66 -6.74 -0.41
N ILE A 8 -2.45 -5.78 -0.91
CA ILE A 8 -3.21 -4.83 -0.08
C ILE A 8 -4.23 -5.58 0.79
N LYS A 9 -5.06 -6.44 0.18
CA LYS A 9 -6.06 -7.25 0.92
C LYS A 9 -5.41 -8.12 1.99
N ARG A 10 -4.24 -8.69 1.69
CA ARG A 10 -3.48 -9.49 2.66
C ARG A 10 -3.01 -8.63 3.82
N LYS A 11 -2.53 -7.40 3.58
CA LYS A 11 -2.13 -6.49 4.67
C LYS A 11 -3.30 -6.20 5.61
N PHE A 12 -4.46 -5.80 5.08
CA PHE A 12 -5.66 -5.57 5.88
C PHE A 12 -6.09 -6.82 6.68
N LYS A 13 -5.97 -8.02 6.11
CA LYS A 13 -6.26 -9.27 6.86
C LYS A 13 -5.39 -9.45 8.12
N HIS A 14 -4.19 -8.88 8.16
CA HIS A 14 -3.32 -8.92 9.34
C HIS A 14 -3.52 -7.72 10.28
N MET A 15 -4.29 -6.72 9.86
CA MET A 15 -4.64 -5.55 10.67
C MET A 15 -5.93 -5.84 11.42
N LYS A 16 -5.79 -6.29 12.67
CA LYS A 16 -6.92 -6.74 13.50
C LYS A 16 -7.97 -5.63 13.63
N GLY A 17 -9.22 -5.95 13.32
CA GLY A 17 -10.37 -5.06 13.46
C GLY A 17 -10.52 -4.00 12.38
N PHE A 18 -9.59 -3.92 11.42
CA PHE A 18 -9.75 -3.05 10.25
C PHE A 18 -10.66 -3.71 9.23
N GLU A 19 -11.58 -2.93 8.66
CA GLU A 19 -12.51 -3.39 7.64
C GLU A 19 -12.22 -2.69 6.31
N LEU A 20 -11.67 -3.42 5.36
CA LEU A 20 -11.41 -2.90 4.01
C LEU A 20 -12.71 -2.88 3.21
N HIS A 21 -13.18 -1.70 2.83
CA HIS A 21 -14.41 -1.53 2.07
C HIS A 21 -14.18 -1.54 0.57
N LYS A 22 -13.22 -0.73 0.10
CA LYS A 22 -12.99 -0.53 -1.33
C LYS A 22 -11.51 -0.45 -1.66
N VAL A 23 -11.15 -0.89 -2.87
CA VAL A 23 -9.82 -0.74 -3.46
C VAL A 23 -10.02 -0.15 -4.85
N TYR A 24 -9.41 1.00 -5.08
CA TYR A 24 -9.45 1.72 -6.35
C TYR A 24 -8.08 1.63 -7.01
N PHE A 25 -8.06 1.25 -8.28
CA PHE A 25 -6.89 1.47 -9.11
C PHE A 25 -6.82 2.95 -9.46
N VAL A 26 -5.65 3.56 -9.30
CA VAL A 26 -5.41 4.96 -9.64
C VAL A 26 -4.64 5.04 -10.95
N ASP A 27 -3.45 4.43 -11.00
CA ASP A 27 -2.59 4.48 -12.17
C ASP A 27 -1.49 3.41 -12.13
N ASP A 28 -0.84 3.17 -13.27
CA ASP A 28 0.39 2.41 -13.39
C ASP A 28 1.45 3.16 -14.20
N GLU A 29 2.68 3.16 -13.68
CA GLU A 29 3.72 4.09 -14.14
C GLU A 29 5.04 3.35 -14.32
N PHE A 30 5.71 3.67 -15.43
CA PHE A 30 6.96 3.05 -15.86
C PHE A 30 8.01 4.09 -16.23
N SER A 31 7.74 5.39 -16.01
CA SER A 31 8.71 6.45 -16.28
C SER A 31 9.97 6.26 -15.45
N GLU A 32 11.10 6.64 -16.04
CA GLU A 32 12.40 6.49 -15.40
C GLU A 32 12.48 7.28 -14.09
N SER A 33 11.93 8.50 -14.04
CA SER A 33 11.89 9.33 -12.83
C SER A 33 11.12 8.66 -11.70
N THR A 34 9.95 8.09 -11.99
CA THR A 34 9.16 7.34 -11.00
C THR A 34 9.90 6.10 -10.52
N LEU A 35 10.46 5.32 -11.44
CA LEU A 35 11.23 4.13 -11.09
C LEU A 35 12.46 4.48 -10.24
N GLN A 36 13.18 5.57 -10.55
CA GLN A 36 14.30 6.04 -9.75
C GLN A 36 13.86 6.39 -8.32
N ALA A 37 12.77 7.16 -8.16
CA ALA A 37 12.24 7.54 -6.86
C ALA A 37 11.79 6.32 -6.03
N VAL A 38 11.07 5.40 -6.65
CA VAL A 38 10.57 4.17 -6.03
C VAL A 38 11.71 3.23 -5.64
N ASN A 39 12.70 3.03 -6.50
CA ASN A 39 13.89 2.23 -6.18
C ASN A 39 14.71 2.86 -5.05
N ALA A 40 14.85 4.19 -5.02
CA ALA A 40 15.55 4.89 -3.94
C ALA A 40 14.82 4.69 -2.59
N LYS A 41 13.48 4.81 -2.57
CA LYS A 41 12.67 4.50 -1.38
C LYS A 41 12.79 3.03 -0.99
N GLY A 42 12.68 2.12 -1.95
CA GLY A 42 12.79 0.68 -1.73
C GLY A 42 14.13 0.28 -1.11
N LYS A 43 15.23 0.84 -1.61
CA LYS A 43 16.57 0.61 -1.05
C LYS A 43 16.68 1.05 0.41
N LYS A 44 16.07 2.18 0.78
CA LYS A 44 16.01 2.64 2.19
C LYS A 44 15.22 1.69 3.09
N GLN A 45 14.26 0.95 2.52
CA GLN A 45 13.49 -0.09 3.22
C GLN A 45 14.17 -1.47 3.21
N GLY A 46 15.36 -1.59 2.63
CA GLY A 46 16.12 -2.85 2.56
C GLY A 46 15.77 -3.74 1.37
N TRP A 47 14.96 -3.28 0.41
CA TRP A 47 14.74 -4.02 -0.83
C TRP A 47 15.99 -3.97 -1.71
N THR A 48 16.45 -5.14 -2.17
CA THR A 48 17.64 -5.29 -3.01
C THR A 48 17.30 -5.49 -4.50
N GLU A 49 16.05 -5.78 -4.81
CA GLU A 49 15.55 -5.93 -6.17
C GLU A 49 15.42 -4.56 -6.85
N LYS A 50 15.72 -4.50 -8.16
CA LYS A 50 15.45 -3.32 -8.98
C LYS A 50 14.01 -3.40 -9.49
N PHE A 51 13.17 -2.50 -9.01
CA PHE A 51 11.80 -2.39 -9.48
C PHE A 51 11.74 -1.82 -10.89
N THR A 52 10.87 -2.39 -11.71
CA THR A 52 10.65 -2.02 -13.12
C THR A 52 9.20 -1.63 -13.39
N GLN A 53 8.30 -1.84 -12.42
CA GLN A 53 6.87 -1.56 -12.56
C GLN A 53 6.35 -0.96 -11.25
N VAL A 54 5.50 0.08 -11.36
CA VAL A 54 4.87 0.76 -10.23
C VAL A 54 3.37 0.84 -10.48
N VAL A 55 2.59 0.60 -9.43
CA VAL A 55 1.13 0.75 -9.46
C VAL A 55 0.68 1.52 -8.24
N TYR A 56 -0.34 2.35 -8.44
CA TYR A 56 -0.96 3.17 -7.43
C TYR A 56 -2.38 2.70 -7.17
N PHE A 57 -2.70 2.54 -5.89
CA PHE A 57 -4.05 2.24 -5.44
C PHE A 57 -4.48 3.23 -4.37
N GLN A 58 -5.79 3.34 -4.19
CA GLN A 58 -6.40 3.96 -3.04
C GLN A 58 -7.33 2.97 -2.36
N THR A 59 -7.54 3.11 -1.07
CA THR A 59 -8.51 2.29 -0.32
C THR A 59 -9.38 3.13 0.57
N ASP A 60 -10.61 2.65 0.74
CA ASP A 60 -11.49 3.09 1.81
C ASP A 60 -11.58 1.97 2.84
N PHE A 61 -11.42 2.31 4.12
CA PHE A 61 -11.50 1.35 5.21
C PHE A 61 -11.96 2.00 6.51
N GLN A 62 -12.57 1.19 7.37
CA GLN A 62 -12.92 1.54 8.74
C GLN A 62 -11.84 1.04 9.71
N THR A 63 -11.43 1.88 10.65
CA THR A 63 -10.55 1.48 11.75
C THR A 63 -11.31 0.68 12.82
N PRO A 64 -10.61 -0.10 13.66
CA PRO A 64 -11.22 -0.84 14.76
C PRO A 64 -11.97 0.09 15.72
N ILE A 65 -13.02 -0.44 16.35
CA ILE A 65 -13.73 0.26 17.43
C ILE A 65 -12.82 0.47 18.66
N LYS A 66 -11.89 -0.46 18.90
CA LYS A 66 -10.97 -0.40 20.05
C LYS A 66 -9.68 0.30 19.66
N GLU A 67 -9.37 1.40 20.32
CA GLU A 67 -8.10 2.13 20.14
C GLU A 67 -6.87 1.24 20.40
N SER A 68 -6.96 0.26 21.30
CA SER A 68 -5.87 -0.70 21.56
C SER A 68 -5.52 -1.60 20.37
N ASP A 69 -6.41 -1.73 19.38
CA ASP A 69 -6.15 -2.49 18.15
C ASP A 69 -5.55 -1.59 17.04
N ILE A 70 -5.32 -0.30 17.32
CA ILE A 70 -4.71 0.68 16.42
C ILE A 70 -3.25 0.90 16.82
N ASN A 71 -2.34 0.59 15.90
CA ASN A 71 -0.89 0.74 16.12
C ASN A 71 -0.30 1.97 15.42
N ASN A 72 -1.14 2.81 14.81
CA ASN A 72 -0.73 4.06 14.18
C ASN A 72 -1.35 5.25 14.94
N PRO A 73 -0.55 6.13 15.56
CA PRO A 73 -1.07 7.27 16.33
C PRO A 73 -1.80 8.31 15.47
N GLU A 74 -1.67 8.27 14.15
CA GLU A 74 -2.39 9.15 13.21
C GLU A 74 -3.83 8.68 12.95
N TRP A 75 -4.21 7.51 13.46
CA TRP A 75 -5.52 6.93 13.23
C TRP A 75 -6.40 6.98 14.47
N GLU A 76 -7.65 7.40 14.26
CA GLU A 76 -8.70 7.41 15.28
C GLU A 76 -9.49 6.11 15.24
N ALA A 77 -9.99 5.68 16.40
CA ALA A 77 -10.85 4.50 16.50
C ALA A 77 -12.24 4.76 15.94
N ASN A 78 -12.80 3.73 15.29
CA ASN A 78 -14.12 3.78 14.66
C ASN A 78 -14.29 4.92 13.64
N THR A 79 -13.27 5.16 12.82
CA THR A 79 -13.25 6.22 11.80
C THR A 79 -13.05 5.62 10.41
N GLU A 80 -13.81 6.13 9.43
CA GLU A 80 -13.67 5.77 8.02
C GLU A 80 -12.58 6.65 7.40
N TYR A 81 -11.56 6.01 6.83
CA TYR A 81 -10.52 6.67 6.07
C TYR A 81 -10.75 6.42 4.58
N ILE A 82 -10.96 7.51 3.83
CA ILE A 82 -11.27 7.47 2.40
C ILE A 82 -10.02 7.83 1.60
N HIS A 83 -9.80 7.14 0.48
CA HIS A 83 -8.72 7.40 -0.47
C HIS A 83 -7.29 7.31 0.11
N TYR A 84 -7.08 6.46 1.11
CA TYR A 84 -5.74 6.19 1.64
C TYR A 84 -4.86 5.55 0.56
N GLY A 85 -3.73 6.18 0.25
CA GLY A 85 -2.89 5.86 -0.90
C GLY A 85 -1.95 4.69 -0.66
N TRP A 86 -1.67 3.95 -1.74
CA TRP A 86 -0.74 2.82 -1.77
C TRP A 86 0.13 2.90 -3.02
N THR A 87 1.45 2.88 -2.83
CA THR A 87 2.42 2.68 -3.92
C THR A 87 2.98 1.28 -3.82
N LEU A 88 2.74 0.45 -4.83
CA LEU A 88 3.34 -0.89 -4.92
C LEU A 88 4.31 -0.94 -6.09
N ALA A 89 5.39 -1.70 -5.93
CA ALA A 89 6.37 -1.91 -6.99
C ALA A 89 6.83 -3.36 -7.06
N ARG A 90 7.31 -3.78 -8.23
CA ARG A 90 7.93 -5.10 -8.43
C ARG A 90 9.02 -5.06 -9.49
N SER A 91 9.93 -6.02 -9.42
CA SER A 91 10.77 -6.37 -10.58
C SER A 91 9.93 -7.07 -11.66
N ASP A 92 10.49 -7.21 -12.86
CA ASP A 92 9.83 -7.94 -13.93
C ASP A 92 9.57 -9.41 -13.51
N GLY A 93 8.33 -9.88 -13.72
CA GLY A 93 7.85 -11.17 -13.21
C GLY A 93 7.85 -11.34 -11.67
N GLY A 94 8.25 -10.31 -10.92
CA GLY A 94 8.47 -10.36 -9.48
C GLY A 94 7.22 -10.24 -8.62
N LYS A 95 7.40 -10.32 -7.30
CA LYS A 95 6.34 -10.11 -6.31
C LYS A 95 6.14 -8.63 -6.06
N TRP A 96 4.89 -8.19 -5.92
CA TRP A 96 4.57 -6.83 -5.51
C TRP A 96 5.00 -6.57 -4.06
N ARG A 97 5.65 -5.43 -3.86
CA ARG A 97 6.09 -4.88 -2.57
C ARG A 97 5.35 -3.57 -2.33
N ILE A 98 4.93 -3.33 -1.08
CA ILE A 98 4.42 -2.03 -0.66
C ILE A 98 5.62 -1.12 -0.45
N ILE A 99 5.67 0.00 -1.16
CA ILE A 99 6.76 0.98 -1.11
C ILE A 99 6.36 2.18 -0.26
N SER A 100 5.10 2.58 -0.31
CA SER A 100 4.58 3.60 0.60
C SER A 100 3.07 3.45 0.74
N GLU A 101 2.57 3.95 1.86
CA GLU A 101 1.18 4.01 2.22
C GLU A 101 0.95 5.29 3.03
N GLY A 102 -0.16 5.99 2.80
CA GLY A 102 -0.38 7.29 3.43
C GLY A 102 -1.31 8.22 2.66
N TYR A 103 -1.53 9.39 3.25
CA TYR A 103 -2.10 10.59 2.60
C TYR A 103 -0.99 11.49 2.04
#